data_AF-A0ABD3CH24-F1
#
_entry.id   AF-A0ABD3CH24-F1
#
_cell.length_a   1.000
_cell.length_b   1.000
_cell.length_c   1.000
_cell.angle_alpha   90.00
_cell.angle_beta   90.00
_cell.angle_gamma   90.00
#
_symmetry.space_group_name_H-M   'P 1'
#
loop_
_entity.id
_entity.type
_entity.pdbx_description
1 polymer ?
#
loop_
_entity_poly.entity_id
_entity_poly.type
_entity_poly.pdbx_seq_one_letter_code
_entity_poly.pdbx_strand_id
1 'polypeptide(L)'
;MALIEGVIQVQGDITNARTAEMVIRHFDGGKADLVVCDGAPDVTGLHDMDEFVQSQLILAGLTIVTHILKSGGKFIAKIFRGKDTSLLYCQLKLFFTEVTFAKPKSSRNSSIEAFVVCENYSPPEGFNEKDLHRLLEQIGSLSGADDHGSGCLQGPNKVYIPFLACGDLSGYDSDRSYPLPKSANGSYRSLDPVQPPIAPPYKRALEMKKASTHGLEKLSLDL
;
A
#
# COMPACT_ATOMS: atom_id res chain seq x y z
N MET A 1 -6.09 15.83 -1.81
CA MET A 1 -7.18 15.26 -0.98
C MET A 1 -8.08 16.40 -0.53
N ALA A 2 -9.36 16.15 -0.30
CA ALA A 2 -10.22 17.14 0.37
C ALA A 2 -9.80 17.27 1.84
N LEU A 3 -9.98 18.46 2.43
CA LEU A 3 -9.68 18.69 3.85
C LEU A 3 -10.58 17.81 4.73
N ILE A 4 -9.99 17.23 5.78
CA ILE A 4 -10.67 16.37 6.75
C ILE A 4 -10.48 17.03 8.11
N GLU A 5 -11.59 17.22 8.83
CA GLU A 5 -11.59 17.82 10.16
C GLU A 5 -10.74 16.99 11.14
N GLY A 6 -9.93 17.66 11.97
CA GLY A 6 -9.03 17.01 12.91
C GLY A 6 -7.79 16.35 12.28
N VAL A 7 -7.60 16.45 10.97
CA VAL A 7 -6.45 15.86 10.26
C VAL A 7 -5.56 16.96 9.67
N ILE A 8 -4.29 16.96 10.06
CA ILE A 8 -3.27 17.78 9.42
C ILE A 8 -2.88 17.10 8.10
N GLN A 9 -3.08 17.80 6.98
CA GLN A 9 -2.75 17.28 5.66
C GLN A 9 -1.49 17.95 5.12
N VAL A 10 -0.52 17.13 4.75
CA VAL A 10 0.70 17.58 4.08
C VAL A 10 0.67 17.05 2.66
N GLN A 11 0.67 17.96 1.69
CA GLN A 11 0.79 17.62 0.28
C GLN A 11 2.26 17.77 -0.15
N GLY A 12 2.88 16.66 -0.54
CA GLY A 12 4.25 16.64 -1.04
C GLY A 12 4.65 15.25 -1.50
N ASP A 13 5.84 15.17 -2.07
CA ASP A 13 6.48 13.91 -2.46
C ASP A 13 7.19 13.32 -1.23
N ILE A 14 6.88 12.08 -0.87
CA ILE A 14 7.47 11.40 0.29
C ILE A 14 8.96 11.13 0.14
N THR A 15 9.48 11.11 -1.10
CA THR A 15 10.91 10.95 -1.39
C THR A 15 11.68 12.26 -1.23
N ASN A 16 10.97 13.40 -1.16
CA ASN A 16 11.58 14.70 -0.99
C ASN A 16 11.84 15.00 0.49
N ALA A 17 13.11 15.28 0.82
CA ALA A 17 13.53 15.63 2.18
C ALA A 17 12.71 16.77 2.79
N ARG A 18 12.28 17.76 1.99
CA ARG A 18 11.46 18.88 2.48
C ARG A 18 10.11 18.42 3.01
N THR A 19 9.47 17.47 2.32
CA THR A 19 8.19 16.89 2.76
C THR A 19 8.39 16.10 4.05
N ALA A 20 9.45 15.31 4.14
CA ALA A 20 9.77 14.55 5.35
C ALA A 20 10.02 15.48 6.55
N GLU A 21 10.80 16.55 6.38
CA GLU A 21 11.02 17.57 7.41
C GLU A 21 9.72 18.24 7.87
N MET A 22 8.82 18.57 6.94
CA MET A 22 7.51 19.12 7.27
C MET A 22 6.69 18.17 8.15
N VAL A 23 6.65 16.87 7.79
CA VAL A 23 5.97 15.85 8.58
C VAL A 23 6.59 15.74 9.97
N ILE A 24 7.92 15.68 10.08
CA ILE A 24 8.64 15.60 11.36
C ILE A 24 8.33 16.80 12.26
N ARG A 25 8.30 18.02 11.70
CA ARG A 25 8.01 19.25 12.45
C ARG A 25 6.63 19.22 13.09
N HIS A 26 5.62 18.63 12.44
CA HIS A 26 4.27 18.55 13.00
C HIS A 26 4.14 17.66 14.24
N PHE A 27 5.14 16.84 14.56
CA PHE A 27 5.14 16.04 15.78
C PHE A 27 5.68 16.80 17.01
N ASP A 28 6.26 18.00 16.85
CA ASP A 28 6.74 18.87 17.94
C ASP A 28 7.62 18.14 19.00
N GLY A 29 8.51 17.24 18.54
CA GLY A 29 9.36 16.43 19.41
C GLY A 29 8.71 15.15 19.94
N GLY A 30 7.41 14.99 19.73
CA GLY A 30 6.69 13.73 19.88
C GLY A 30 7.03 12.71 18.78
N LYS A 31 6.49 11.50 18.94
CA LYS A 31 6.67 10.39 18.00
C LYS A 31 5.31 9.71 17.77
N ALA A 32 5.12 9.14 16.59
CA ALA A 32 3.94 8.39 16.22
C ALA A 32 3.89 7.03 16.92
N ASP A 33 2.69 6.61 17.34
CA ASP A 33 2.43 5.24 17.81
C ASP A 33 2.29 4.24 16.65
N LEU A 34 1.70 4.71 15.55
CA LEU A 34 1.36 3.93 14.38
C LEU A 34 1.60 4.78 13.12
N VAL A 35 2.29 4.19 12.13
CA VAL A 35 2.38 4.73 10.78
C VAL A 35 1.72 3.74 9.81
N VAL A 36 0.89 4.26 8.91
CA VAL A 36 0.20 3.45 7.88
C VAL A 36 0.54 3.99 6.49
N CYS A 37 0.86 3.09 5.56
CA CYS A 37 1.12 3.41 4.16
C CYS A 37 0.22 2.56 3.24
N ASP A 38 -0.85 3.14 2.72
CA ASP A 38 -1.75 2.48 1.75
C ASP A 38 -1.41 2.80 0.28
N GLY A 39 -0.28 3.48 0.05
CA GLY A 39 0.15 3.90 -1.27
C GLY A 39 0.46 2.71 -2.19
N ALA A 40 0.07 2.83 -3.45
CA ALA A 40 0.45 1.90 -4.51
C ALA A 40 0.71 2.68 -5.82
N PRO A 41 1.71 2.27 -6.63
CA PRO A 41 1.92 2.83 -7.95
C PRO A 41 0.79 2.39 -8.90
N ASP A 42 0.73 3.03 -10.06
CA ASP A 42 -0.12 2.57 -11.15
C ASP A 42 0.35 1.16 -11.58
N VAL A 43 -0.57 0.19 -11.53
CA VAL A 43 -0.29 -1.20 -11.88
C VAL A 43 -0.11 -1.32 -13.38
N THR A 44 1.07 -1.74 -13.82
CA THR A 44 1.41 -1.91 -15.23
C THR A 44 0.93 -3.24 -15.80
N GLY A 45 0.69 -4.23 -14.93
CA GLY A 45 0.38 -5.61 -15.30
C GLY A 45 1.62 -6.49 -15.43
N LEU A 46 2.82 -5.91 -15.35
CA LEU A 46 4.08 -6.63 -15.22
C LEU A 46 4.36 -6.84 -13.73
N HIS A 47 3.87 -7.95 -13.19
CA HIS A 47 3.85 -8.20 -11.75
C HIS A 47 5.21 -8.05 -11.05
N ASP A 48 6.30 -8.50 -11.67
CA ASP A 48 7.65 -8.37 -11.09
C ASP A 48 8.07 -6.90 -10.95
N MET A 49 7.72 -6.08 -11.95
CA MET A 49 8.03 -4.65 -11.94
C MET A 49 7.14 -3.90 -10.96
N ASP A 50 5.84 -4.24 -10.92
CA ASP A 50 4.88 -3.67 -9.99
C ASP A 50 5.27 -3.99 -8.52
N GLU A 51 5.72 -5.22 -8.25
CA GLU A 51 6.25 -5.64 -6.93
C GLU A 51 7.50 -4.84 -6.54
N PHE A 52 8.44 -4.67 -7.47
CA PHE A 52 9.66 -3.90 -7.24
C PHE A 52 9.34 -2.45 -6.89
N VAL A 53 8.50 -1.79 -7.69
CA VAL A 53 8.13 -0.37 -7.47
C VAL A 53 7.35 -0.22 -6.16
N GLN A 54 6.45 -1.15 -5.84
CA GLN A 54 5.76 -1.17 -4.55
C GLN A 54 6.75 -1.29 -3.38
N SER A 55 7.76 -2.16 -3.49
CA SER A 55 8.79 -2.33 -2.46
C SER A 55 9.62 -1.06 -2.28
N GLN A 56 10.01 -0.39 -3.37
CA GLN A 56 10.71 0.91 -3.30
C GLN A 56 9.88 1.99 -2.61
N LEU A 57 8.57 2.04 -2.87
CA LEU A 57 7.65 2.95 -2.20
C LEU A 57 7.61 2.73 -0.69
N ILE A 58 7.62 1.47 -0.25
CA ILE A 58 7.64 1.10 1.17
C ILE A 58 8.97 1.50 1.82
N LEU A 59 10.11 1.28 1.14
CA LEU A 59 11.42 1.69 1.65
C LEU A 59 11.56 3.22 1.74
N ALA A 60 11.01 3.96 0.79
CA ALA A 60 10.90 5.42 0.89
C ALA A 60 10.05 5.83 2.11
N GLY A 61 8.91 5.16 2.33
CA GLY A 61 8.10 5.35 3.53
C GLY A 61 8.84 5.01 4.82
N LEU A 62 9.63 3.92 4.83
CA LEU A 62 10.45 3.51 5.97
C LEU A 62 11.44 4.61 6.38
N THR A 63 11.95 5.38 5.42
CA THR A 63 12.82 6.53 5.68
C THR A 63 12.13 7.57 6.57
N ILE A 64 10.84 7.84 6.36
CA ILE A 64 10.08 8.73 7.23
C ILE A 64 9.80 8.06 8.58
N VAL A 65 9.42 6.77 8.55
CA VAL A 65 9.11 5.97 9.74
C VAL A 65 10.26 5.99 10.75
N THR A 66 11.51 5.84 10.30
CA THR A 66 12.67 5.84 11.22
C THR A 66 12.84 7.17 11.96
N HIS A 67 12.35 8.28 11.41
CA HIS A 67 12.43 9.60 12.03
C HIS A 67 11.24 9.90 12.96
N ILE A 68 10.06 9.33 12.71
CA ILE A 68 8.84 9.73 13.42
C ILE A 68 8.25 8.64 14.32
N LEU A 69 8.57 7.36 14.10
CA LEU A 69 7.97 6.27 14.86
C LEU A 69 8.66 6.13 16.23
N LYS A 70 7.87 5.94 17.28
CA LYS A 70 8.40 5.68 18.62
C LYS A 70 8.95 4.26 18.75
N SER A 71 9.90 4.03 19.65
CA SER A 71 10.30 2.67 20.02
C SER A 71 9.10 1.88 20.55
N GLY A 72 8.95 0.64 20.09
CA GLY A 72 7.77 -0.20 20.34
C GLY A 72 6.56 0.13 19.45
N GLY A 73 6.65 1.15 18.59
CA GLY A 73 5.59 1.54 17.66
C GLY A 73 5.35 0.52 16.54
N LYS A 74 4.28 0.76 15.75
CA LYS A 74 3.85 -0.12 14.66
C LYS A 74 3.92 0.56 13.31
N PHE A 75 4.24 -0.21 12.29
CA PHE A 75 4.22 0.23 10.90
C PHE A 75 3.42 -0.76 10.05
N ILE A 76 2.43 -0.28 9.32
CA ILE A 76 1.60 -1.10 8.43
C ILE A 76 1.71 -0.53 7.03
N ALA A 77 2.00 -1.37 6.04
CA ALA A 77 2.08 -0.93 4.65
C ALA A 77 1.45 -1.92 3.68
N LYS A 78 0.82 -1.41 2.63
CA LYS A 78 0.37 -2.20 1.49
C LYS A 78 1.58 -2.77 0.76
N ILE A 79 1.52 -4.06 0.41
CA ILE A 79 2.52 -4.77 -0.39
C ILE A 79 1.84 -5.46 -1.58
N PHE A 80 2.60 -5.71 -2.63
CA PHE A 80 2.24 -6.69 -3.65
C PHE A 80 3.00 -7.98 -3.37
N ARG A 81 2.24 -9.06 -3.17
CA ARG A 81 2.81 -10.37 -2.86
C ARG A 81 3.25 -11.05 -4.16
N GLY A 82 4.50 -10.87 -4.52
CA GLY A 82 5.15 -11.60 -5.60
C GLY A 82 6.32 -12.45 -5.12
N LYS A 83 7.35 -12.56 -5.97
CA LYS A 83 8.45 -13.52 -5.81
C LYS A 83 9.50 -13.04 -4.80
N ASP A 84 9.72 -11.74 -4.70
CA ASP A 84 10.85 -11.14 -3.98
C ASP A 84 10.46 -10.51 -2.63
N THR A 85 9.24 -10.73 -2.16
CA THR A 85 8.74 -10.25 -0.85
C THR A 85 9.61 -10.59 0.36
N SER A 86 10.43 -11.64 0.27
CA SER A 86 11.33 -12.04 1.34
C SER A 86 12.52 -11.10 1.56
N LEU A 87 13.00 -10.41 0.53
CA LEU A 87 14.02 -9.37 0.69
C LEU A 87 13.46 -8.21 1.52
N LEU A 88 12.26 -7.75 1.16
CA LEU A 88 11.55 -6.70 1.89
C LEU A 88 11.29 -7.11 3.35
N TYR A 89 10.90 -8.37 3.59
CA TYR A 89 10.75 -8.90 4.94
C TYR A 89 12.05 -8.77 5.75
N CYS A 90 13.20 -9.21 5.21
CA CYS A 90 14.48 -9.13 5.90
C CYS A 90 14.88 -7.67 6.20
N GLN A 91 14.67 -6.76 5.24
CA GLN A 91 14.93 -5.33 5.42
C GLN A 91 14.10 -4.73 6.56
N LEU A 92 12.81 -5.08 6.64
CA LEU A 92 11.93 -4.62 7.72
C LEU A 92 12.29 -5.29 9.06
N LYS A 93 12.70 -6.56 9.05
CA LYS A 93 13.07 -7.30 10.26
C LYS A 93 14.28 -6.72 11.01
N LEU A 94 15.11 -5.92 10.34
CA LEU A 94 16.18 -5.15 11.01
C LEU A 94 15.64 -4.15 12.03
N PHE A 95 14.46 -3.59 11.77
CA PHE A 95 13.91 -2.46 12.50
C PHE A 95 12.72 -2.84 13.38
N PHE A 96 12.18 -4.04 13.23
CA PHE A 96 10.98 -4.50 13.90
C PHE A 96 11.18 -5.91 14.43
N THR A 97 10.82 -6.14 15.69
CA THR A 97 11.00 -7.48 16.28
C THR A 97 10.04 -8.49 15.67
N GLU A 98 8.88 -8.05 15.18
CA GLU A 98 7.84 -8.88 14.59
C GLU A 98 7.41 -8.28 13.25
N VAL A 99 7.39 -9.12 12.22
CA VAL A 99 6.97 -8.75 10.87
C VAL A 99 6.11 -9.89 10.37
N THR A 100 4.89 -9.58 9.95
CA THR A 100 3.95 -10.56 9.39
C THR A 100 3.31 -10.00 8.13
N PHE A 101 2.92 -10.87 7.22
CA PHE A 101 2.08 -10.48 6.09
C PHE A 101 0.64 -10.85 6.40
N ALA A 102 -0.28 -9.92 6.17
CA ALA A 102 -1.67 -10.09 6.47
C ALA A 102 -2.51 -9.76 5.23
N LYS A 103 -3.55 -10.57 4.97
CA LYS A 103 -4.54 -10.26 3.95
C LYS A 103 -5.92 -10.12 4.61
N PRO A 104 -6.47 -8.89 4.69
CA PRO A 104 -7.77 -8.67 5.29
C PRO A 104 -8.90 -9.13 4.35
N LYS A 105 -10.04 -9.49 4.92
CA LYS A 105 -11.25 -9.88 4.15
C LYS A 105 -11.77 -8.78 3.21
N SER A 106 -11.51 -7.52 3.57
CA SER A 106 -11.83 -6.35 2.75
C SER A 106 -10.95 -6.23 1.49
N SER A 107 -9.81 -6.93 1.42
CA SER A 107 -9.01 -7.03 0.20
C SER A 107 -9.56 -8.12 -0.71
N ARG A 108 -9.70 -7.81 -2.00
CA ARG A 108 -10.16 -8.77 -3.03
C ARG A 108 -9.27 -9.99 -3.08
N ASN A 109 -9.87 -11.18 -3.21
CA ASN A 109 -9.10 -12.41 -3.28
C ASN A 109 -8.29 -12.51 -4.57
N SER A 110 -8.82 -11.94 -5.66
CA SER A 110 -8.17 -11.85 -6.97
C SER A 110 -6.96 -10.91 -7.03
N SER A 111 -6.80 -10.02 -6.05
CA SER A 111 -5.65 -9.11 -5.99
C SER A 111 -4.41 -9.79 -5.41
N ILE A 112 -3.23 -9.44 -5.92
CA ILE A 112 -1.93 -9.78 -5.31
C ILE A 112 -1.60 -8.91 -4.09
N GLU A 113 -2.45 -7.93 -3.79
CA GLU A 113 -2.33 -7.07 -2.62
C GLU A 113 -2.41 -7.87 -1.31
N ALA A 114 -1.52 -7.50 -0.40
CA ALA A 114 -1.54 -7.85 1.02
C ALA A 114 -0.99 -6.65 1.82
N PHE A 115 -0.89 -6.80 3.13
CA PHE A 115 -0.30 -5.80 4.01
C PHE A 115 0.85 -6.42 4.79
N VAL A 116 1.95 -5.69 4.91
CA VAL A 116 2.94 -6.01 5.93
C VAL A 116 2.56 -5.33 7.24
N VAL A 117 2.61 -6.08 8.33
CA VAL A 117 2.36 -5.62 9.68
C VAL A 117 3.66 -5.78 10.45
N CYS A 118 4.30 -4.64 10.73
CA CYS A 118 5.51 -4.54 11.51
C CYS A 118 5.19 -4.06 12.92
N GLU A 119 5.58 -4.83 13.92
CA GLU A 119 5.32 -4.55 15.32
C GLU A 119 6.62 -4.42 16.11
N ASN A 120 6.55 -3.67 17.20
CA ASN A 120 7.65 -3.38 18.12
C ASN A 120 8.88 -2.81 17.40
N TYR A 121 8.76 -1.55 16.95
CA TYR A 121 9.88 -0.82 16.37
C TYR A 121 11.09 -0.79 17.32
N SER A 122 12.19 -1.38 16.87
CA SER A 122 13.44 -1.57 17.60
C SER A 122 14.60 -1.43 16.62
N PRO A 123 15.03 -0.19 16.30
CA PRO A 123 16.17 0.02 15.41
C PRO A 123 17.45 -0.56 16.03
N PRO A 124 18.45 -0.93 15.20
CA PRO A 124 19.73 -1.43 15.68
C PRO A 124 20.44 -0.46 16.65
N GLU A 125 21.22 -0.99 17.57
CA GLU A 125 21.98 -0.16 18.51
C GLU A 125 22.96 0.75 17.76
N GLY A 126 22.94 2.05 18.09
CA GLY A 126 23.76 3.06 17.40
C GLY A 126 23.28 3.41 15.99
N PHE A 127 22.10 2.95 15.56
CA PHE A 127 21.53 3.31 14.27
C PHE A 127 21.33 4.82 14.14
N ASN A 128 21.88 5.39 13.05
CA ASN A 128 21.59 6.74 12.61
C ASN A 128 20.69 6.68 11.38
N GLU A 129 19.67 7.54 11.31
CA GLU A 129 18.71 7.54 10.21
C GLU A 129 19.35 7.80 8.84
N LYS A 130 20.52 8.47 8.83
CA LYS A 130 21.32 8.71 7.60
C LYS A 130 21.97 7.44 7.03
N ASP A 131 22.16 6.41 7.85
CA ASP A 131 22.79 5.15 7.45
C ASP A 131 21.78 4.16 6.86
N LEU A 132 20.49 4.49 6.85
CA LEU A 132 19.41 3.61 6.41
C LEU A 132 19.67 3.02 5.02
N HIS A 133 20.02 3.86 4.05
CA HIS A 133 20.23 3.40 2.67
C HIS A 133 21.37 2.37 2.59
N ARG A 134 22.49 2.64 3.26
CA ARG A 134 23.65 1.74 3.30
C ARG A 134 23.31 0.39 3.95
N LEU A 135 22.53 0.40 5.03
CA LEU A 135 22.09 -0.83 5.70
C LEU A 135 21.17 -1.67 4.80
N LEU A 136 20.26 -1.02 4.08
CA LEU A 136 19.34 -1.69 3.16
C LEU A 136 20.07 -2.28 1.94
N GLU A 137 21.07 -1.57 1.40
CA GLU A 137 21.92 -2.05 0.30
C GLU A 137 22.80 -3.24 0.70
N GLN A 138 23.33 -3.25 1.92
CA GLN A 138 24.12 -4.37 2.43
C GLN A 138 23.31 -5.67 2.44
N ILE A 139 22.03 -5.63 2.82
CA ILE A 139 21.15 -6.81 2.74
C ILE A 139 20.95 -7.24 1.28
N GLY A 140 20.70 -6.28 0.39
CA GLY A 140 20.52 -6.57 -1.04
C GLY A 140 21.79 -7.09 -1.73
N SER A 141 22.97 -6.79 -1.19
CA SER A 141 24.27 -7.24 -1.75
C SER A 141 24.74 -8.58 -1.18
N LEU A 142 24.31 -8.95 0.03
CA LEU A 142 24.54 -10.28 0.60
C LEU A 142 23.83 -11.39 -0.19
N SER A 143 22.84 -11.06 -1.03
CA SER A 143 22.39 -11.91 -2.13
C SER A 143 23.32 -11.75 -3.33
N GLY A 144 24.44 -12.49 -3.30
CA GLY A 144 25.62 -12.33 -4.15
C GLY A 144 25.40 -12.24 -5.67
N ALA A 145 26.44 -11.69 -6.31
CA ALA A 145 26.57 -11.42 -7.75
C ALA A 145 26.71 -12.67 -8.65
N ASP A 146 26.37 -13.85 -8.16
CA ASP A 146 26.32 -15.09 -8.94
C ASP A 146 24.85 -15.49 -9.17
N ASP A 147 24.40 -15.14 -10.37
CA ASP A 147 23.42 -15.82 -11.23
C ASP A 147 22.22 -16.57 -10.57
N HIS A 148 21.01 -16.08 -10.86
CA HIS A 148 19.70 -16.73 -10.66
C HIS A 148 19.11 -16.77 -9.22
N GLY A 149 18.83 -15.60 -8.67
CA GLY A 149 17.66 -15.36 -7.79
C GLY A 149 17.86 -15.59 -6.28
N SER A 150 17.56 -14.54 -5.49
CA SER A 150 17.23 -14.63 -4.06
C SER A 150 18.22 -15.43 -3.19
N GLY A 151 19.51 -15.09 -3.25
CA GLY A 151 20.59 -15.77 -2.53
C GLY A 151 20.48 -15.77 -1.00
N CYS A 152 19.67 -14.91 -0.37
CA CYS A 152 19.45 -14.95 1.07
C CYS A 152 18.54 -16.13 1.52
N LEU A 153 17.79 -16.75 0.59
CA LEU A 153 16.59 -17.52 0.93
C LEU A 153 16.46 -18.87 0.19
N GLN A 154 17.48 -19.29 -0.56
CA GLN A 154 17.54 -20.62 -1.15
C GLN A 154 18.47 -21.51 -0.32
N GLY A 155 17.94 -22.63 0.19
CA GLY A 155 18.66 -23.59 1.04
C GLY A 155 17.94 -23.92 2.35
N PRO A 156 18.60 -24.59 3.31
CA PRO A 156 18.00 -24.99 4.59
C PRO A 156 17.57 -23.80 5.48
N ASN A 157 18.05 -22.58 5.18
CA ASN A 157 17.72 -21.34 5.90
C ASN A 157 16.58 -20.53 5.26
N LYS A 158 15.74 -21.16 4.42
CA LYS A 158 14.59 -20.50 3.82
C LYS A 158 13.66 -19.95 4.90
N VAL A 159 13.51 -18.63 4.94
CA VAL A 159 12.62 -17.96 5.90
C VAL A 159 11.19 -18.05 5.41
N TYR A 160 10.35 -18.75 6.17
CA TYR A 160 8.90 -18.73 5.95
C TYR A 160 8.31 -17.51 6.64
N ILE A 161 7.81 -16.57 5.83
CA ILE A 161 7.16 -15.38 6.34
C ILE A 161 5.76 -15.77 6.83
N PRO A 162 5.40 -15.48 8.09
CA PRO A 162 4.05 -15.73 8.59
C PRO A 162 3.03 -14.97 7.74
N PHE A 163 2.06 -15.72 7.19
CA PHE A 163 0.95 -15.15 6.43
C PHE A 163 -0.36 -15.36 7.20
N LEU A 164 -1.01 -14.25 7.56
CA LEU A 164 -2.16 -14.22 8.44
C LEU A 164 -3.40 -13.76 7.67
N ALA A 165 -4.50 -14.48 7.84
CA ALA A 165 -5.82 -13.92 7.55
C ALA A 165 -6.18 -12.98 8.71
N CYS A 166 -6.67 -11.77 8.41
CA CYS A 166 -7.04 -10.81 9.44
C CYS A 166 -8.44 -10.22 9.22
N GLY A 167 -9.01 -9.70 10.31
CA GLY A 167 -10.36 -9.15 10.35
C GLY A 167 -11.41 -10.16 10.82
N ASP A 168 -12.65 -9.69 10.87
CA ASP A 168 -13.79 -10.50 11.28
C ASP A 168 -14.17 -11.49 10.17
N LEU A 169 -14.06 -12.79 10.47
CA LEU A 169 -14.44 -13.86 9.55
C LEU A 169 -15.94 -13.82 9.20
N SER A 170 -16.77 -13.22 10.05
CA SER A 170 -18.20 -13.03 9.81
C SER A 170 -18.56 -11.72 9.08
N GLY A 171 -17.58 -10.84 8.85
CA GLY A 171 -17.77 -9.54 8.21
C GLY A 171 -18.10 -9.60 6.71
N TYR A 172 -18.29 -8.43 6.11
CA TYR A 172 -18.50 -8.27 4.67
C TYR A 172 -17.28 -8.76 3.87
N ASP A 173 -17.56 -9.39 2.74
CA ASP A 173 -16.62 -10.02 1.82
C ASP A 173 -16.50 -9.14 0.57
N SER A 174 -15.28 -8.78 0.20
CA SER A 174 -15.00 -7.87 -0.90
C SER A 174 -15.38 -8.42 -2.28
N ASP A 175 -15.53 -9.74 -2.42
CA ASP A 175 -15.91 -10.42 -3.66
C ASP A 175 -17.41 -10.82 -3.68
N ARG A 176 -18.18 -10.48 -2.64
CA ARG A 176 -19.62 -10.77 -2.56
C ARG A 176 -20.48 -9.52 -2.75
N SER A 177 -21.61 -9.70 -3.43
CA SER A 177 -22.70 -8.71 -3.43
C SER A 177 -23.65 -8.99 -2.26
N TYR A 178 -24.03 -7.94 -1.54
CA TYR A 178 -24.92 -8.01 -0.38
C TYR A 178 -26.27 -7.35 -0.67
N PRO A 179 -27.38 -7.88 -0.14
CA PRO A 179 -28.66 -7.20 -0.20
C PRO A 179 -28.58 -5.84 0.49
N LEU A 180 -29.20 -4.82 -0.10
CA LEU A 180 -29.28 -3.50 0.51
C LEU A 180 -29.98 -3.61 1.87
N PRO A 181 -29.49 -2.94 2.93
CA PRO A 181 -30.13 -2.97 4.22
C PRO A 181 -31.55 -2.44 4.10
N LYS A 182 -32.51 -3.26 4.55
CA LYS A 182 -33.89 -2.81 4.74
C LYS A 182 -33.87 -1.88 5.94
N SER A 183 -33.73 -0.58 5.71
CA SER A 183 -33.82 0.43 6.77
C SER A 183 -35.10 0.21 7.58
N ALA A 184 -35.13 0.65 8.85
CA ALA A 184 -36.34 0.63 9.68
C ALA A 184 -37.55 1.31 9.00
N ASN A 185 -37.30 2.18 8.01
CA ASN A 185 -38.29 2.88 7.20
C ASN A 185 -38.32 2.46 5.71
N GLY A 186 -37.63 1.38 5.33
CA GLY A 186 -37.79 0.72 4.02
C GLY A 186 -37.08 1.32 2.79
N SER A 187 -36.48 2.53 2.84
CA SER A 187 -35.82 3.11 1.66
C SER A 187 -34.29 3.23 1.81
N TYR A 188 -33.53 2.51 0.98
CA TYR A 188 -32.12 2.81 0.75
C TYR A 188 -32.00 4.03 -0.17
N ARG A 189 -31.27 5.07 0.25
CA ARG A 189 -30.99 6.25 -0.58
C ARG A 189 -29.57 6.16 -1.12
N SER A 190 -29.44 5.93 -2.43
CA SER A 190 -28.15 6.07 -3.11
C SER A 190 -27.72 7.54 -3.04
N LEU A 191 -26.52 7.79 -2.55
CA LEU A 191 -25.89 9.10 -2.58
C LEU A 191 -24.84 9.10 -3.69
N ASP A 192 -24.69 10.24 -4.36
CA ASP A 192 -23.57 10.42 -5.28
C ASP A 192 -22.25 10.45 -4.50
N PRO A 193 -21.16 9.91 -5.06
CA PRO A 193 -19.85 9.99 -4.44
C PRO A 193 -19.44 11.45 -4.25
N VAL A 194 -18.95 11.78 -3.05
CA VAL A 194 -18.49 13.13 -2.70
C VAL A 194 -17.39 13.63 -3.66
N GLN A 195 -16.55 12.70 -4.13
CA GLN A 195 -15.57 12.95 -5.17
C GLN A 195 -15.65 11.83 -6.21
N PRO A 196 -16.04 12.13 -7.46
CA PRO A 196 -16.06 11.11 -8.51
C PRO A 196 -14.63 10.70 -8.89
N PRO A 197 -14.43 9.46 -9.39
CA PRO A 197 -13.12 9.02 -9.87
C PRO A 197 -12.60 9.95 -10.99
N ILE A 198 -11.29 10.24 -10.99
CA ILE A 198 -10.66 11.09 -12.02
C ILE A 198 -10.79 10.44 -13.42
N ALA A 199 -10.62 9.11 -13.47
CA ALA A 199 -10.82 8.30 -14.67
C ALA A 199 -11.66 7.06 -14.31
N PRO A 200 -13.01 7.14 -14.37
CA PRO A 200 -13.82 6.00 -14.02
C PRO A 200 -13.67 4.89 -15.05
N PRO A 201 -13.67 3.60 -14.65
CA PRO A 201 -13.52 2.47 -15.58
C PRO A 201 -14.64 2.42 -16.63
N TYR A 202 -15.80 3.02 -16.34
CA TYR A 202 -16.93 3.13 -17.27
C TYR A 202 -16.82 4.31 -18.25
N LYS A 203 -15.81 5.19 -18.13
CA LYS A 203 -15.65 6.38 -18.99
C LYS A 203 -15.62 6.01 -20.47
N ARG A 204 -14.83 4.99 -20.83
CA ARG A 204 -14.71 4.49 -22.21
C ARG A 204 -16.05 3.94 -22.74
N ALA A 205 -16.81 3.24 -21.90
CA ALA A 205 -18.11 2.73 -22.28
C ALA A 205 -19.14 3.87 -22.49
N LEU A 206 -19.09 4.92 -21.67
CA LEU A 206 -19.91 6.12 -21.86
C LEU A 206 -19.55 6.89 -23.12
N GLU A 207 -18.26 7.02 -23.43
CA GLU A 207 -17.76 7.64 -24.66
C GLU A 207 -18.21 6.85 -25.91
N MET A 208 -18.07 5.52 -25.88
CA MET A 208 -18.58 4.63 -26.93
C MET A 208 -20.10 4.75 -27.10
N LYS A 209 -20.86 4.78 -25.99
CA LYS A 209 -22.31 4.95 -26.04
C LYS A 209 -22.71 6.32 -26.63
N LYS A 210 -22.02 7.40 -26.26
CA LYS A 210 -22.21 8.73 -26.85
C LYS A 210 -21.90 8.74 -28.35
N ALA A 211 -20.79 8.14 -28.77
CA ALA A 211 -20.41 8.04 -30.17
C ALA A 211 -21.44 7.24 -30.99
N SER A 212 -21.96 6.14 -30.46
CA SER A 212 -23.02 5.36 -31.10
C SER A 212 -24.34 6.13 -31.21
N THR A 213 -24.65 6.98 -30.22
CA THR A 213 -25.89 7.78 -30.23
C THR A 213 -25.82 8.90 -31.27
N HIS A 214 -24.67 9.57 -31.41
CA HIS A 214 -24.45 10.55 -32.49
C HIS A 214 -24.35 9.93 -33.89
N GLY A 215 -23.95 8.66 -34.00
CA GLY A 215 -24.00 7.92 -35.26
C GLY A 215 -25.43 7.67 -35.75
N LEU A 216 -26.38 7.48 -34.84
CA LEU A 216 -27.81 7.28 -35.14
C LEU A 216 -28.54 8.58 -35.51
N GLU A 217 -28.19 9.72 -34.91
CA GLU A 217 -28.76 11.02 -35.31
C GLU A 217 -28.34 11.46 -36.72
N LYS A 218 -27.11 11.13 -37.14
CA LYS A 218 -26.66 11.43 -38.52
C LYS A 218 -27.40 10.60 -39.58
N LEU A 219 -27.80 9.37 -39.26
CA LEU A 219 -28.54 8.49 -40.17
C LEU A 219 -30.03 8.85 -40.31
N SER A 220 -30.60 9.69 -39.44
CA SER A 220 -31.99 10.15 -39.55
C SER A 220 -32.15 11.52 -40.24
N LEU A 221 -31.05 12.18 -40.60
CA LEU A 221 -31.03 13.47 -41.31
C LEU A 221 -30.73 13.33 -42.81
N ASP A 222 -30.41 12.11 -43.26
CA ASP A 222 -30.13 11.78 -44.67
C ASP A 222 -31.23 10.88 -45.30
N LEU A 223 -32.48 10.98 -44.82
CA LEU A 223 -33.68 10.36 -45.42
C LEU A 223 -34.74 11.41 -45.75
#